data_AF-A0AAD5X9M9-F1
#
_entry.id   AF-A0AAD5X9M9-F1
#
_cell.length_a   1.000
_cell.length_b   1.000
_cell.length_c   1.000
_cell.angle_alpha   90.00
_cell.angle_beta   90.00
_cell.angle_gamma   90.00
#
_symmetry.space_group_name_H-M   'P 1'
#
loop_
_entity.id
_entity.type
_entity.pdbx_description
1 polymer ?
#
loop_
_entity_poly.entity_id
_entity_poly.type
_entity_poly.pdbx_seq_one_letter_code
_entity_poly.pdbx_strand_id
1 'polypeptide(L)'
;MPYTGAYSLGARCLTEFFGTFMAMGIGEGILANEMLPSTKGHALGFGFVAFGFAMAFTFAIQIFGFASAHINPTICLSLWI
;
A
#
# COMPACT_ATOMS: atom_id res chain seq x y z
N MET A 1 -10.23 -11.89 -4.61
CA MET A 1 -11.60 -11.95 -4.04
C MET A 1 -12.52 -11.18 -4.99
N PRO A 2 -13.51 -11.79 -5.63
CA PRO A 2 -14.42 -11.04 -6.49
C PRO A 2 -15.33 -10.16 -5.63
N TYR A 3 -15.13 -8.85 -5.65
CA TYR A 3 -15.96 -7.85 -4.96
C TYR A 3 -17.29 -7.62 -5.70
N THR A 4 -17.97 -8.70 -6.08
CA THR A 4 -19.21 -8.67 -6.84
C THR A 4 -20.37 -8.36 -5.89
N GLY A 5 -20.74 -7.07 -5.80
CA GLY A 5 -22.09 -6.65 -5.37
C GLY A 5 -22.23 -5.89 -4.05
N ALA A 6 -21.18 -5.71 -3.24
CA ALA A 6 -21.33 -5.09 -1.89
C ALA A 6 -21.17 -3.56 -1.85
N TYR A 7 -20.34 -2.97 -2.71
CA TYR A 7 -19.98 -1.55 -2.65
C TYR A 7 -20.07 -0.89 -4.02
N SER A 8 -20.49 0.38 -4.06
CA SER A 8 -20.56 1.18 -5.29
C SER A 8 -19.16 1.40 -5.89
N LEU A 9 -19.10 1.69 -7.19
CA LEU A 9 -17.83 1.99 -7.86
C LEU A 9 -17.09 3.16 -7.17
N GLY A 10 -17.83 4.21 -6.79
CA GLY A 10 -17.25 5.36 -6.07
C GLY A 10 -16.64 4.96 -4.73
N ALA A 11 -17.31 4.11 -3.96
CA ALA A 11 -16.76 3.59 -2.70
C ALA A 11 -15.48 2.78 -2.92
N ARG A 12 -15.44 1.94 -3.96
CA ARG A 12 -14.26 1.13 -4.31
C ARG A 12 -13.08 2.00 -4.76
N CYS A 13 -13.33 3.03 -5.58
CA CYS A 13 -12.29 3.99 -5.96
C CYS A 13 -11.73 4.76 -4.76
N LEU A 14 -12.59 5.13 -3.79
CA LEU A 14 -12.13 5.78 -2.56
C LEU A 14 -11.26 4.86 -1.71
N THR A 15 -11.62 3.58 -1.56
CA THR A 15 -10.78 2.64 -0.80
C THR A 15 -9.44 2.35 -1.49
N GLU A 16 -9.41 2.29 -2.82
CA GLU A 16 -8.16 2.19 -3.59
C GLU A 16 -7.28 3.44 -3.40
N PHE A 17 -7.88 4.63 -3.43
CA PHE A 17 -7.17 5.90 -3.23
C PHE A 17 -6.54 5.96 -1.83
N PHE A 18 -7.33 5.70 -0.78
CA PHE A 18 -6.83 5.73 0.60
C PHE A 18 -5.88 4.57 0.90
N GLY A 19 -6.09 3.39 0.31
CA GLY A 19 -5.16 2.26 0.40
C GLY A 19 -3.80 2.57 -0.21
N THR A 20 -3.79 3.15 -1.41
CA THR A 20 -2.55 3.57 -2.08
C THR A 20 -1.88 4.71 -1.32
N PHE A 21 -2.64 5.70 -0.85
CA PHE A 21 -2.12 6.80 -0.03
C PHE A 21 -1.46 6.29 1.25
N MET A 22 -2.09 5.33 1.95
CA MET A 22 -1.53 4.73 3.16
C MET A 22 -0.26 3.92 2.87
N ALA A 23 -0.30 3.07 1.84
CA ALA A 23 0.85 2.25 1.45
C ALA A 23 2.06 3.12 1.09
N MET A 24 1.85 4.18 0.29
CA MET A 24 2.91 5.11 -0.08
C MET A 24 3.32 6.01 1.09
N GLY A 25 2.39 6.55 1.86
CA GLY A 25 2.72 7.41 3.00
C GLY A 25 3.60 6.71 4.05
N ILE A 26 3.30 5.45 4.34
CA ILE A 26 4.10 4.63 5.26
C ILE A 26 5.39 4.15 4.56
N GLY A 27 5.30 3.66 3.32
CA GLY A 27 6.44 3.15 2.56
C GLY A 27 7.52 4.19 2.31
N GLU A 28 7.14 5.37 1.84
CA GLU A 28 8.04 6.52 1.67
C GLU A 28 8.55 7.04 3.01
N GLY A 29 7.76 6.95 4.09
CA GLY A 29 8.22 7.23 5.44
C GLY A 29 9.34 6.29 5.92
N ILE A 30 9.30 5.02 5.52
CA ILE A 30 10.36 4.04 5.79
C ILE A 30 11.61 4.37 4.98
N LEU A 31 11.46 4.74 3.71
CA LEU A 31 12.57 5.23 2.88
C LEU A 31 13.18 6.51 3.46
N ALA A 32 12.35 7.45 3.91
CA ALA A 32 12.83 8.65 4.58
C ALA A 32 13.59 8.32 5.87
N ASN A 33 13.12 7.35 6.66
CA ASN A 33 13.82 6.88 7.85
C ASN A 33 15.16 6.18 7.54
N GLU A 34 15.38 5.63 6.34
CA GLU A 34 16.65 5.02 5.95
C GLU A 34 17.60 6.00 5.27
N MET A 35 17.08 6.84 4.36
CA MET A 35 17.90 7.70 3.49
C MET A 35 18.26 9.05 4.11
N LEU A 36 17.39 9.64 4.96
CA LEU A 36 17.70 10.96 5.52
C LEU A 36 18.74 10.85 6.63
N PRO A 37 19.69 11.81 6.70
CA PRO A 37 20.58 11.92 7.84
C PRO A 37 19.79 12.28 9.10
N SER A 38 20.28 11.85 10.27
CA SER A 38 19.70 12.12 11.59
C SER A 38 18.39 11.37 11.93
N THR A 39 18.05 10.33 11.17
CA THR A 39 17.01 9.37 11.56
C THR A 39 17.63 8.20 12.32
N LYS A 40 16.84 7.54 13.18
CA LYS A 40 17.32 6.36 13.93
C LYS A 40 17.49 5.12 13.06
N GLY A 41 16.87 5.12 11.87
CA GLY A 41 16.99 4.04 10.90
C GLY A 41 17.97 4.30 9.78
N HIS A 42 18.77 5.37 9.86
CA HIS A 42 19.72 5.70 8.80
C HIS A 42 20.69 4.53 8.55
N ALA A 43 20.85 4.14 7.28
CA ALA A 43 21.70 3.04 6.85
C ALA A 43 21.35 1.66 7.48
N LEU A 44 20.06 1.40 7.77
CA LEU A 44 19.57 0.07 8.17
C LEU A 44 19.77 -1.00 7.08
N GLY A 45 19.82 -0.58 5.81
CA GLY A 45 20.05 -1.46 4.67
C GLY A 45 18.78 -2.06 4.05
N PHE A 46 18.95 -2.60 2.85
CA PHE A 46 17.85 -3.01 1.96
C PHE A 46 16.86 -4.01 2.59
N GLY A 47 17.34 -4.98 3.37
CA GLY A 47 16.48 -6.01 3.95
C GLY A 47 15.37 -5.45 4.84
N PHE A 48 15.72 -4.50 5.72
CA PHE A 48 14.74 -3.86 6.61
C PHE A 48 13.79 -2.93 5.86
N VAL A 49 14.30 -2.21 4.85
CA VAL A 49 13.49 -1.36 3.97
C VAL A 49 12.47 -2.21 3.20
N ALA A 50 12.90 -3.29 2.56
CA ALA A 50 12.03 -4.16 1.79
C ALA A 50 10.93 -4.80 2.66
N PHE A 51 11.30 -5.30 3.84
CA PHE A 51 10.33 -5.85 4.79
C PHE A 51 9.34 -4.78 5.28
N GLY A 52 9.83 -3.61 5.67
CA GLY A 52 8.99 -2.52 6.13
C GLY A 52 8.02 -2.03 5.04
N PHE A 53 8.50 -1.90 3.80
CA PHE A 53 7.68 -1.49 2.67
C PHE A 53 6.61 -2.54 2.34
N ALA A 54 6.94 -3.84 2.40
CA ALA A 54 5.96 -4.91 2.24
C ALA A 54 4.88 -4.91 3.35
N MET A 55 5.26 -4.58 4.59
CA MET A 55 4.32 -4.42 5.70
C MET A 55 3.37 -3.24 5.48
N ALA A 56 3.84 -2.13 4.90
CA ALA A 56 2.97 -0.99 4.53
C ALA A 56 1.83 -1.41 3.58
N PHE A 57 2.15 -2.20 2.55
CA PHE A 57 1.15 -2.76 1.63
C PHE A 57 0.22 -3.76 2.34
N THR A 58 0.76 -4.59 3.23
CA THR A 58 -0.04 -5.56 4.00
C THR A 58 -1.08 -4.87 4.88
N PHE A 59 -0.72 -3.78 5.56
CA PHE A 59 -1.65 -3.00 6.36
C PHE A 59 -2.74 -2.34 5.51
N ALA A 60 -2.38 -1.74 4.37
CA ALA A 60 -3.35 -1.15 3.45
C ALA A 60 -4.35 -2.22 2.94
N ILE A 61 -3.87 -3.40 2.56
CA ILE A 61 -4.73 -4.51 2.10
C ILE A 61 -5.67 -4.97 3.22
N GLN A 62 -5.19 -5.11 4.46
CA GLN A 62 -6.06 -5.53 5.56
C GLN A 62 -7.15 -4.52 5.91
N ILE A 63 -6.82 -3.23 5.87
CA ILE A 63 -7.78 -2.18 6.21
C ILE A 63 -8.83 -1.99 5.11
N PHE A 64 -8.42 -1.98 3.83
CA PHE A 64 -9.29 -1.64 2.71
C PHE A 64 -9.82 -2.84 1.92
N GLY A 65 -9.34 -4.04 2.24
CA GLY A 65 -9.67 -5.29 1.55
C GLY A 65 -11.14 -5.70 1.63
N PHE A 66 -11.95 -5.04 2.46
CA PHE A 66 -13.40 -5.27 2.49
C PHE A 66 -14.14 -4.71 1.26
N ALA A 67 -13.60 -3.66 0.62
CA ALA A 67 -14.24 -3.00 -0.53
C ALA A 67 -13.45 -3.17 -1.83
N SER A 68 -12.19 -2.75 -1.84
CA SER A 68 -11.25 -2.90 -2.95
C SER A 68 -9.85 -2.49 -2.48
N ALA A 69 -8.86 -3.36 -2.65
CA ALA A 69 -7.48 -3.10 -2.26
C ALA A 69 -6.48 -3.74 -3.24
N HIS A 70 -6.57 -3.39 -4.51
CA HIS A 70 -5.55 -3.73 -5.51
C HIS A 70 -4.31 -2.86 -5.36
N ILE A 71 -4.50 -1.60 -4.95
CA ILE A 71 -3.49 -0.59 -4.55
C ILE A 71 -2.32 -0.45 -5.52
N ASN A 72 -2.53 -0.86 -6.78
CA ASN A 72 -1.54 -0.86 -7.84
C ASN A 72 -2.25 -0.93 -9.21
N PRO A 73 -1.99 0.00 -10.15
CA PRO A 73 -2.56 -0.02 -11.49
C PRO A 73 -2.28 -1.31 -12.29
N THR A 74 -1.09 -1.89 -12.15
CA THR A 74 -0.71 -3.13 -12.83
C THR A 74 -1.54 -4.31 -12.35
N ILE A 75 -1.88 -4.36 -11.05
CA ILE A 75 -2.75 -5.40 -10.49
C ILE A 75 -4.18 -5.22 -10.97
N CYS A 76 -4.67 -3.98 -11.05
CA CYS A 76 -5.99 -3.70 -11.62
C CYS A 76 -6.09 -4.20 -13.07
N LEU A 77 -5.04 -3.98 -13.87
CA LEU A 77 -4.98 -4.45 -15.25
C LEU A 77 -4.87 -5.97 -15.34
N SER A 78 -4.02 -6.60 -14.52
CA SER A 78 -3.81 -8.06 -14.56
C SER A 78 -5.05 -8.86 -14.15
N LEU A 79 -5.94 -8.26 -13.36
CA LEU A 79 -7.22 -8.86 -12.98
C LEU A 79 -8.33 -8.58 -14.00
N TRP A 80 -8.10 -7.63 -14.92
CA TRP A 80 -9.05 -7.30 -15.98
C TRP A 80 -8.84 -8.15 -17.23
N ILE A 81 -7.58 -8.47 -17.56
CA ILE A 81 -7.20 -9.38 -18.66
C ILE A 81 -7.29 -10.84 -18.24
#